data_AF-A0A2Z6AUC6-F1
#
_entry.id   AF-A0A2Z6AUC6-F1
#
_cell.length_a   1.000
_cell.length_b   1.000
_cell.length_c   1.000
_cell.angle_alpha   90.00
_cell.angle_beta   90.00
_cell.angle_gamma   90.00
#
_symmetry.space_group_name_H-M   'P 1'
#
loop_
_entity.id
_entity.type
_entity.pdbx_description
1 polymer ?
#
loop_
_entity_poly.entity_id
_entity_poly.type
_entity_poly.pdbx_seq_one_letter_code
_entity_poly.pdbx_strand_id
1 'polypeptide(L)'
;MGMHQEQYVNLDIPQLYDFVNPAYPDNVLSEILVLASDLDLIEATRIIPAIHHDIVDLFEGRFEGYRGSNTKYHDLEHTLSVVLCTARLLHGCATDCGHRQLRPFLLGIISAYYHDVGLIQTKDDTLGTGAKYTVGHEDRSIAFMREHLSKAGLSEQDLTDISDMIRCTILSASPDAIEFSSEQVAHVARIMGSADLLAQLADRNYLEKLLLLFKEFEEAKLPGYTSELELLHKTEAFYTHVAKPRLDGPLGNMQRFMIRHFNRRWETNHDLYAEAIERNMEHLAMVLKACGDSYDCLLKKLNRAGIAELERLRLEK
;
A
#
# COMPACT_ATOMS: atom_id res chain seq x y z
N MET A 1 -10.37 1.76 43.90
CA MET A 1 -9.00 1.90 43.37
C MET A 1 -8.99 1.38 41.95
N GLY A 2 -9.35 2.23 40.99
CA GLY A 2 -9.23 1.90 39.57
C GLY A 2 -7.89 2.43 39.09
N MET A 3 -6.99 1.54 38.70
CA MET A 3 -5.74 1.90 38.05
C MET A 3 -6.08 2.41 36.65
N HIS A 4 -5.94 3.71 36.42
CA HIS A 4 -5.75 4.24 35.09
C HIS A 4 -4.36 3.78 34.61
N GLN A 5 -4.32 2.87 33.64
CA GLN A 5 -3.13 2.67 32.83
C GLN A 5 -3.05 3.85 31.86
N GLU A 6 -2.22 4.83 32.17
CA GLU A 6 -1.68 5.73 31.16
C GLU A 6 -0.79 4.87 30.25
N GLN A 7 -1.25 4.58 29.03
CA GLN A 7 -0.39 4.06 27.96
C GLN A 7 0.57 5.18 27.57
N TYR A 8 1.79 5.10 28.10
CA TYR A 8 2.91 5.88 27.63
C TYR A 8 3.20 5.46 26.19
N VAL A 9 2.99 6.36 25.22
CA VAL A 9 3.60 6.24 23.89
C VAL A 9 5.10 6.24 24.13
N ASN A 10 5.74 5.08 23.94
CA ASN A 10 7.17 4.95 24.16
C ASN A 10 7.91 5.69 23.04
N LEU A 11 8.39 6.91 23.35
CA LEU A 11 9.10 7.79 22.40
C LEU A 11 10.43 7.19 21.91
N ASP A 12 10.86 6.05 22.46
CA ASP A 12 12.10 5.38 22.10
C ASP A 12 11.95 4.38 20.92
N ILE A 13 10.74 4.13 20.41
CA ILE A 13 10.57 3.22 19.26
C ILE A 13 10.69 4.02 17.94
N PRO A 14 11.62 3.63 17.03
CA PRO A 14 11.80 4.29 15.74
C PRO A 14 10.50 4.35 14.91
N GLN A 15 10.30 5.42 14.13
CA GLN A 15 9.17 5.49 13.21
C GLN A 15 9.49 4.77 11.90
N LEU A 16 8.47 4.14 11.29
CA LEU A 16 8.59 3.41 10.02
C LEU A 16 9.26 4.25 8.91
N TYR A 17 8.92 5.54 8.85
CA TYR A 17 9.38 6.48 7.83
C TYR A 17 10.78 7.06 8.12
N ASP A 18 11.34 6.84 9.32
CA ASP A 18 12.71 7.25 9.65
C ASP A 18 13.75 6.39 8.91
N PHE A 19 13.37 5.16 8.52
CA PHE A 19 14.25 4.24 7.80
C PHE A 19 14.24 4.50 6.29
N VAL A 20 13.06 4.44 5.68
CA VAL A 20 12.88 4.66 4.23
C VAL A 20 11.55 5.35 4.04
N ASN A 21 11.58 6.55 3.46
CA ASN A 21 10.40 7.33 3.16
C ASN A 21 9.96 7.09 1.70
N PRO A 22 8.77 6.51 1.48
CA PRO A 22 8.27 6.17 0.14
C PRO A 22 7.89 7.36 -0.74
N ALA A 23 7.86 8.58 -0.18
CA ALA A 23 7.70 9.81 -0.97
C ALA A 23 8.90 10.09 -1.91
N TYR A 24 10.01 9.37 -1.75
CA TYR A 24 11.20 9.51 -2.58
C TYR A 24 11.47 8.20 -3.34
N PRO A 25 11.15 8.12 -4.65
CA PRO A 25 11.30 6.91 -5.45
C PRO A 25 12.69 6.27 -5.37
N ASP A 26 13.75 7.07 -5.44
CA ASP A 26 15.13 6.59 -5.38
C ASP A 26 15.46 5.87 -4.06
N ASN A 27 14.89 6.32 -2.93
CA ASN A 27 15.11 5.68 -1.63
C ASN A 27 14.44 4.29 -1.59
N VAL A 28 13.26 4.17 -2.20
CA VAL A 28 12.54 2.90 -2.31
C VAL A 28 13.29 1.92 -3.20
N LEU A 29 13.72 2.38 -4.38
CA LEU A 29 14.52 1.55 -5.28
C LEU A 29 15.81 1.09 -4.60
N SER A 30 16.56 2.00 -3.99
CA SER A 30 17.81 1.71 -3.29
C SER A 30 17.61 0.62 -2.21
N GLU A 31 16.56 0.74 -1.39
CA GLU A 31 16.29 -0.26 -0.36
C GLU A 31 15.93 -1.63 -0.97
N ILE A 32 15.10 -1.68 -2.02
CA ILE A 32 14.76 -2.96 -2.67
C ILE A 32 16.02 -3.66 -3.21
N LEU A 33 16.97 -2.90 -3.78
CA LEU A 33 18.24 -3.42 -4.27
C LEU A 33 19.15 -3.93 -3.14
N VAL A 34 19.16 -3.24 -1.99
CA VAL A 34 19.84 -3.72 -0.77
C VAL A 34 19.23 -5.04 -0.30
N LEU A 35 17.90 -5.13 -0.21
CA LEU A 35 17.22 -6.36 0.23
C LEU A 35 17.43 -7.52 -0.75
N ALA A 36 17.37 -7.27 -2.05
CA ALA A 36 17.68 -8.29 -3.05
C ALA A 36 19.13 -8.80 -2.91
N SER A 37 20.07 -7.90 -2.60
CA SER A 37 21.48 -8.26 -2.40
C SER A 37 21.71 -9.06 -1.11
N ASP A 38 21.05 -8.73 0.02
CA ASP A 38 21.14 -9.53 1.27
C ASP A 38 20.61 -10.96 1.10
N LEU A 39 19.69 -11.16 0.14
CA LEU A 39 19.13 -12.46 -0.18
C LEU A 39 19.90 -13.22 -1.28
N ASP A 40 21.03 -12.69 -1.76
CA ASP A 40 21.80 -13.22 -2.88
C ASP A 40 21.01 -13.29 -4.21
N LEU A 41 20.02 -12.42 -4.40
CA LEU A 41 19.17 -12.34 -5.59
C LEU A 41 19.65 -11.26 -6.57
N ILE A 42 20.95 -11.29 -6.89
CA ILE A 42 21.63 -10.21 -7.63
C ILE A 42 20.99 -9.98 -9.01
N GLU A 43 20.46 -10.99 -9.67
CA GLU A 43 19.76 -10.84 -10.95
C GLU A 43 18.54 -9.90 -10.85
N ALA A 44 17.88 -9.84 -9.69
CA ALA A 44 16.75 -8.94 -9.49
C ALA A 44 17.19 -7.47 -9.59
N THR A 45 18.44 -7.17 -9.22
CA THR A 45 19.00 -5.81 -9.29
C THR A 45 19.17 -5.29 -10.72
N ARG A 46 19.09 -6.17 -11.72
CA ARG A 46 19.15 -5.81 -13.14
C ARG A 46 17.77 -5.52 -13.75
N ILE A 47 16.71 -6.07 -13.16
CA ILE A 47 15.34 -6.01 -13.70
C ILE A 47 14.53 -4.92 -13.00
N ILE A 48 14.58 -4.88 -11.66
CA ILE A 48 13.76 -3.98 -10.85
C ILE A 48 13.95 -2.49 -11.20
N PRO A 49 15.17 -1.97 -11.47
CA PRO A 49 15.34 -0.57 -11.81
C PRO A 49 14.57 -0.13 -13.07
N ALA A 50 14.52 -0.97 -14.11
CA ALA A 50 13.78 -0.64 -15.32
C ALA A 50 12.27 -0.52 -15.02
N ILE A 51 11.71 -1.52 -14.33
CA ILE A 51 10.30 -1.50 -13.92
C ILE A 51 9.98 -0.30 -13.02
N HIS A 52 10.88 0.02 -12.07
CA HIS A 52 10.72 1.17 -11.20
C HIS A 52 10.62 2.47 -12.01
N HIS A 53 11.55 2.71 -12.93
CA HIS A 53 11.55 3.92 -13.75
C HIS A 53 10.33 4.00 -14.66
N ASP A 54 9.92 2.91 -15.30
CA ASP A 54 8.74 2.88 -16.16
C ASP A 54 7.47 3.28 -15.39
N ILE A 55 7.34 2.80 -14.16
CA ILE A 55 6.18 3.08 -13.31
C ILE A 55 6.23 4.51 -12.77
N VAL A 56 7.39 4.99 -12.33
CA VAL A 56 7.56 6.41 -11.96
C VAL A 56 7.22 7.31 -13.15
N ASP A 57 7.70 7.01 -14.35
CA ASP A 57 7.37 7.73 -15.58
C ASP A 57 5.87 7.68 -15.89
N LEU A 58 5.21 6.55 -15.63
CA LEU A 58 3.75 6.42 -15.80
C LEU A 58 2.98 7.32 -14.85
N PHE A 59 3.26 7.25 -13.54
CA PHE A 59 2.60 8.10 -12.56
C PHE A 59 2.90 9.59 -12.78
N GLU A 60 4.09 9.94 -13.27
CA GLU A 60 4.48 11.33 -13.53
C GLU A 60 4.07 11.84 -14.93
N GLY A 61 3.43 10.99 -15.74
CA GLY A 61 2.88 11.37 -17.05
C GLY A 61 3.91 11.50 -18.17
N ARG A 62 5.06 10.86 -18.01
CA ARG A 62 6.12 10.72 -19.02
C ARG A 62 5.99 9.44 -19.84
N PHE A 63 5.18 8.48 -19.42
CA PHE A 63 4.92 7.26 -20.17
C PHE A 63 3.98 7.52 -21.36
N GLU A 64 4.37 7.03 -22.54
CA GLU A 64 3.63 7.30 -23.79
C GLU A 64 2.20 6.75 -23.74
N GLY A 65 1.24 7.57 -24.18
CA GLY A 65 -0.18 7.20 -24.25
C GLY A 65 -0.98 7.42 -22.96
N TYR A 66 -0.32 7.83 -21.86
CA TYR A 66 -0.96 8.04 -20.56
C TYR A 66 -0.76 9.45 -20.04
N ARG A 67 -1.59 9.84 -19.07
CA ARG A 67 -1.48 11.10 -18.32
C ARG A 67 -0.74 10.83 -17.03
N GLY A 68 -0.21 11.89 -16.42
CA GLY A 68 0.23 11.81 -15.03
C GLY A 68 -0.95 11.50 -14.12
N SER A 69 -0.71 10.67 -13.11
CA SER A 69 -1.72 10.33 -12.12
C SER A 69 -2.24 11.59 -11.44
N ASN A 70 -3.56 11.67 -11.31
CA ASN A 70 -4.25 12.80 -10.71
C ASN A 70 -5.23 12.38 -9.59
N THR A 71 -5.24 11.09 -9.24
CA THR A 71 -5.75 10.56 -7.97
C THR A 71 -4.98 11.21 -6.81
N LYS A 72 -5.64 11.33 -5.67
CA LYS A 72 -5.13 12.02 -4.47
C LYS A 72 -4.71 11.06 -3.37
N TYR A 73 -5.25 9.84 -3.39
CA TYR A 73 -4.92 8.76 -2.48
C TYR A 73 -4.11 7.68 -3.18
N HIS A 74 -4.64 7.08 -4.24
CA HIS A 74 -3.96 6.02 -5.00
C HIS A 74 -2.92 6.65 -5.95
N ASP A 75 -1.90 7.26 -5.37
CA ASP A 75 -0.84 7.99 -6.05
C ASP A 75 0.49 7.20 -6.07
N LEU A 76 1.56 7.83 -6.54
CA LEU A 76 2.88 7.21 -6.60
C LEU A 76 3.42 6.89 -5.20
N GLU A 77 3.16 7.74 -4.20
CA GLU A 77 3.64 7.52 -2.82
C GLU A 77 2.96 6.28 -2.22
N HIS A 78 1.64 6.13 -2.42
CA HIS A 78 0.94 4.90 -2.02
C HIS A 78 1.51 3.68 -2.74
N THR A 79 1.65 3.74 -4.06
CA THR A 79 2.19 2.64 -4.86
C THR A 79 3.56 2.20 -4.36
N LEU A 80 4.48 3.14 -4.15
CA LEU A 80 5.82 2.85 -3.64
C LEU A 80 5.82 2.37 -2.19
N SER A 81 4.84 2.79 -1.38
CA SER A 81 4.65 2.25 -0.02
C SER A 81 4.28 0.77 -0.06
N VAL A 82 3.41 0.36 -0.98
CA VAL A 82 3.03 -1.05 -1.19
C VAL A 82 4.20 -1.87 -1.72
N VAL A 83 4.96 -1.34 -2.69
CA VAL A 83 6.19 -1.97 -3.20
C VAL A 83 7.19 -2.19 -2.07
N LEU A 84 7.45 -1.16 -1.27
CA LEU A 84 8.37 -1.25 -0.14
C LEU A 84 7.88 -2.25 0.90
N CYS A 85 6.60 -2.23 1.25
CA CYS A 85 6.02 -3.20 2.19
C CYS A 85 6.15 -4.64 1.68
N THR A 86 5.87 -4.86 0.39
CA THR A 86 6.06 -6.16 -0.28
C THR A 86 7.51 -6.64 -0.19
N ALA A 87 8.48 -5.78 -0.52
CA ALA A 87 9.90 -6.11 -0.43
C ALA A 87 10.34 -6.49 0.99
N ARG A 88 9.86 -5.74 1.99
CA ARG A 88 10.15 -6.00 3.40
C ARG A 88 9.57 -7.33 3.87
N LEU A 89 8.32 -7.63 3.52
CA LEU A 89 7.69 -8.93 3.83
C LEU A 89 8.39 -10.10 3.14
N LEU A 90 8.73 -9.97 1.86
CA LEU A 90 9.49 -10.99 1.13
C LEU A 90 10.85 -11.24 1.78
N HIS A 91 11.55 -10.18 2.18
CA HIS A 91 12.81 -10.29 2.90
C HIS A 91 12.64 -10.96 4.26
N GLY A 92 11.65 -10.55 5.05
CA GLY A 92 11.33 -11.19 6.33
C GLY A 92 11.01 -12.68 6.17
N CYS A 93 10.19 -13.04 5.19
CA CYS A 93 9.84 -14.42 4.84
C CYS A 93 11.09 -15.23 4.46
N ALA A 94 11.95 -14.67 3.60
CA ALA A 94 13.18 -15.33 3.18
C ALA A 94 14.18 -15.54 4.34
N THR A 95 14.20 -14.64 5.32
CA THR A 95 15.04 -14.78 6.53
C THR A 95 14.50 -15.81 7.54
N ASP A 96 13.19 -16.01 7.59
CA ASP A 96 12.53 -16.90 8.57
C ASP A 96 12.34 -18.33 8.02
N CYS A 97 11.83 -18.44 6.80
CA CYS A 97 11.44 -19.71 6.16
C CYS A 97 12.43 -20.18 5.08
N GLY A 98 13.46 -19.40 4.77
CA GLY A 98 14.46 -19.76 3.74
C GLY A 98 13.95 -19.64 2.30
N HIS A 99 12.79 -19.01 2.07
CA HIS A 99 12.21 -18.80 0.74
C HIS A 99 12.98 -17.75 -0.08
N ARG A 100 14.17 -18.13 -0.57
CA ARG A 100 15.10 -17.29 -1.34
C ARG A 100 15.07 -17.61 -2.83
N GLN A 101 13.88 -17.56 -3.43
CA GLN A 101 13.73 -17.83 -4.86
C GLN A 101 13.63 -16.53 -5.64
N LEU A 102 14.53 -16.36 -6.61
CA LEU A 102 14.59 -15.16 -7.46
C LEU A 102 13.25 -14.86 -8.15
N ARG A 103 12.63 -15.88 -8.75
CA ARG A 103 11.44 -15.68 -9.58
C ARG A 103 10.23 -15.21 -8.77
N PRO A 104 9.80 -15.90 -7.70
CA PRO A 104 8.72 -15.40 -6.82
C PRO A 104 9.00 -14.02 -6.23
N PHE A 105 10.25 -13.72 -5.84
CA PHE A 105 10.63 -12.39 -5.36
C PHE A 105 10.38 -11.31 -6.42
N LEU A 106 10.86 -11.53 -7.64
CA LEU A 106 10.65 -10.61 -8.77
C LEU A 106 9.18 -10.41 -9.09
N LEU A 107 8.40 -11.50 -9.20
CA LEU A 107 6.97 -11.41 -9.54
C LEU A 107 6.20 -10.66 -8.44
N GLY A 108 6.54 -10.87 -7.17
CA GLY A 108 5.95 -10.11 -6.06
C GLY A 108 6.22 -8.61 -6.16
N ILE A 109 7.48 -8.21 -6.35
CA ILE A 109 7.84 -6.80 -6.51
C ILE A 109 7.15 -6.18 -7.74
N ILE A 110 7.15 -6.88 -8.87
CA ILE A 110 6.47 -6.43 -10.09
C ILE A 110 4.97 -6.27 -9.83
N SER A 111 4.30 -7.25 -9.22
CA SER A 111 2.86 -7.13 -8.94
C SER A 111 2.53 -5.90 -8.09
N ALA A 112 3.36 -5.58 -7.10
CA ALA A 112 3.18 -4.39 -6.27
C ALA A 112 3.36 -3.08 -7.05
N TYR A 113 4.29 -3.02 -8.01
CA TYR A 113 4.45 -1.83 -8.86
C TYR A 113 3.23 -1.57 -9.75
N TYR A 114 2.52 -2.63 -10.16
CA TYR A 114 1.44 -2.55 -11.14
C TYR A 114 0.04 -2.49 -10.53
N HIS A 115 -0.15 -2.78 -9.23
CA HIS A 115 -1.49 -3.05 -8.68
C HIS A 115 -2.53 -1.93 -8.92
N ASP A 116 -2.10 -0.67 -8.87
CA ASP A 116 -2.96 0.52 -8.98
C ASP A 116 -2.82 1.30 -10.30
N VAL A 117 -2.02 0.83 -11.26
CA VAL A 117 -1.82 1.58 -12.51
C VAL A 117 -3.11 1.70 -13.34
N GLY A 118 -4.09 0.83 -13.10
CA GLY A 118 -5.40 0.84 -13.72
C GLY A 118 -6.30 2.02 -13.33
N LEU A 119 -5.87 2.87 -12.39
CA LEU A 119 -6.48 4.18 -12.14
C LEU A 119 -5.95 5.27 -13.09
N ILE A 120 -4.81 5.06 -13.75
CA ILE A 120 -4.16 6.10 -14.56
C ILE A 120 -4.91 6.27 -15.89
N GLN A 121 -5.30 7.52 -16.16
CA GLN A 121 -6.04 7.87 -17.36
C GLN A 121 -5.16 7.79 -18.61
N THR A 122 -5.73 7.33 -19.71
CA THR A 122 -5.09 7.46 -21.03
C THR A 122 -5.00 8.95 -21.42
N LYS A 123 -4.11 9.27 -22.34
CA LYS A 123 -3.86 10.66 -22.80
C LYS A 123 -5.13 11.36 -23.28
N ASP A 124 -6.03 10.62 -23.93
CA ASP A 124 -7.27 11.11 -24.52
C ASP A 124 -8.39 11.29 -23.48
N ASP A 125 -8.30 10.63 -22.34
CA ASP A 125 -9.27 10.75 -21.27
C ASP A 125 -8.97 11.98 -20.39
N THR A 126 -9.76 13.03 -20.60
CA THR A 126 -9.56 14.35 -19.98
C THR A 126 -10.66 14.73 -18.97
N LEU A 127 -11.64 13.87 -18.77
CA LEU A 127 -12.78 14.14 -17.88
C LEU A 127 -12.53 13.58 -16.49
N GLY A 128 -12.72 14.40 -15.46
CA GLY A 128 -12.53 14.00 -14.07
C GLY A 128 -11.08 13.64 -13.75
N THR A 129 -10.91 12.75 -12.79
CA THR A 129 -9.63 12.15 -12.41
C THR A 129 -9.62 10.65 -12.67
N GLY A 130 -8.48 10.00 -12.43
CA GLY A 130 -8.35 8.55 -12.42
C GLY A 130 -9.25 7.85 -11.39
N ALA A 131 -9.73 8.56 -10.36
CA ALA A 131 -10.58 7.99 -9.32
C ALA A 131 -11.89 7.41 -9.85
N LYS A 132 -12.42 7.91 -10.97
CA LYS A 132 -13.60 7.30 -11.61
C LYS A 132 -13.37 5.83 -12.02
N TYR A 133 -12.11 5.40 -12.12
CA TYR A 133 -11.69 4.04 -12.38
C TYR A 133 -11.44 3.24 -11.09
N THR A 134 -11.88 3.64 -9.89
CA THR A 134 -11.69 2.79 -8.70
C THR A 134 -12.36 1.42 -8.85
N VAL A 135 -13.56 1.34 -9.44
CA VAL A 135 -14.24 0.04 -9.63
C VAL A 135 -13.58 -0.75 -10.76
N GLY A 136 -12.94 -1.87 -10.41
CA GLY A 136 -12.25 -2.75 -11.36
C GLY A 136 -10.94 -2.17 -11.88
N HIS A 137 -10.26 -1.33 -11.09
CA HIS A 137 -8.92 -0.86 -11.45
C HIS A 137 -7.94 -2.03 -11.55
N GLU A 138 -8.11 -3.08 -10.76
CA GLU A 138 -7.25 -4.27 -10.73
C GLU A 138 -7.23 -4.97 -12.08
N ASP A 139 -8.39 -5.13 -12.74
CA ASP A 139 -8.47 -5.72 -14.08
C ASP A 139 -7.79 -4.82 -15.14
N ARG A 140 -7.89 -3.49 -15.00
CA ARG A 140 -7.18 -2.54 -15.86
C ARG A 140 -5.67 -2.57 -15.62
N SER A 141 -5.26 -2.65 -14.36
CA SER A 141 -3.87 -2.81 -13.94
C SER A 141 -3.27 -4.08 -14.54
N ILE A 142 -4.01 -5.19 -14.47
CA ILE A 142 -3.62 -6.47 -15.08
C ILE A 142 -3.51 -6.33 -16.60
N ALA A 143 -4.49 -5.70 -17.26
CA ALA A 143 -4.44 -5.51 -18.71
C ALA A 143 -3.21 -4.70 -19.15
N PHE A 144 -2.94 -3.57 -18.48
CA PHE A 144 -1.74 -2.76 -18.71
C PHE A 144 -0.46 -3.56 -18.46
N MET A 145 -0.38 -4.25 -17.32
CA MET A 145 0.76 -5.08 -16.94
C MET A 145 1.07 -6.14 -17.99
N ARG A 146 0.06 -6.87 -18.47
CA ARG A 146 0.23 -7.89 -19.51
C ARG A 146 0.73 -7.29 -20.82
N GLU A 147 0.15 -6.16 -21.25
CA GLU A 147 0.61 -5.49 -22.47
C GLU A 147 2.07 -5.04 -22.36
N HIS A 148 2.43 -4.42 -21.23
CA HIS A 148 3.75 -3.87 -21.04
C HIS A 148 4.81 -4.97 -20.88
N LEU A 149 4.56 -5.97 -20.04
CA LEU A 149 5.54 -6.99 -19.70
C LEU A 149 5.67 -8.11 -20.74
N SER A 150 4.63 -8.36 -21.55
CA SER A 150 4.75 -9.29 -22.70
C SER A 150 5.77 -8.76 -23.73
N LYS A 151 5.77 -7.44 -23.99
CA LYS A 151 6.79 -6.79 -24.84
C LYS A 151 8.19 -6.86 -24.22
N ALA A 152 8.28 -6.91 -22.90
CA ALA A 152 9.53 -7.10 -22.15
C ALA A 152 9.99 -8.58 -22.07
N GLY A 153 9.24 -9.52 -22.65
CA GLY A 153 9.63 -10.93 -22.78
C GLY A 153 9.31 -11.82 -21.57
N LEU A 154 8.41 -11.41 -20.68
CA LEU A 154 7.90 -12.30 -19.62
C LEU A 154 7.02 -13.41 -20.24
N SER A 155 7.04 -14.59 -19.62
CA SER A 155 6.24 -15.72 -20.11
C SER A 155 4.77 -15.57 -19.72
N GLU A 156 3.87 -16.23 -20.46
CA GLU A 156 2.44 -16.24 -20.11
C GLU A 156 2.16 -16.75 -18.69
N GLN A 157 3.00 -17.65 -18.17
CA GLN A 157 2.89 -18.11 -16.78
C GLN A 157 3.22 -16.98 -15.79
N ASP A 158 4.28 -16.22 -16.02
CA ASP A 158 4.63 -15.09 -15.14
C ASP A 158 3.56 -14.01 -15.16
N LEU A 159 3.03 -13.71 -16.35
CA LEU A 159 1.93 -12.76 -16.50
C LEU A 159 0.69 -13.22 -15.73
N THR A 160 0.41 -14.52 -15.74
CA THR A 160 -0.70 -15.10 -14.98
C THR A 160 -0.46 -15.01 -13.47
N ASP A 161 0.73 -15.42 -13.01
CA ASP A 161 1.10 -15.35 -11.60
C ASP A 161 1.05 -13.91 -11.06
N ILE A 162 1.57 -12.92 -11.81
CA ILE A 162 1.48 -11.50 -11.44
C ILE A 162 0.01 -11.04 -11.40
N SER A 163 -0.81 -11.49 -12.35
CA SER A 163 -2.24 -11.14 -12.37
C SER A 163 -2.95 -11.64 -11.11
N ASP A 164 -2.64 -12.87 -10.70
CA ASP A 164 -3.22 -13.48 -9.50
C ASP A 164 -2.74 -12.81 -8.20
N MET A 165 -1.49 -12.34 -8.18
CA MET A 165 -0.98 -11.51 -7.08
C MET A 165 -1.75 -10.18 -6.98
N ILE A 166 -1.99 -9.49 -8.10
CA ILE A 166 -2.79 -8.25 -8.12
C ILE A 166 -4.23 -8.52 -7.64
N ARG A 167 -4.85 -9.64 -8.04
CA ARG A 167 -6.21 -10.00 -7.59
C ARG A 167 -6.35 -10.16 -6.08
N CYS A 168 -5.25 -10.38 -5.34
CA CYS A 168 -5.29 -10.43 -3.88
C CYS A 168 -5.55 -9.06 -3.22
N THR A 169 -5.44 -7.93 -3.94
CA THR A 169 -5.80 -6.59 -3.43
C THR A 169 -7.31 -6.35 -3.46
N ILE A 170 -8.07 -7.11 -4.28
CA ILE A 170 -9.52 -6.98 -4.37
C ILE A 170 -10.18 -7.35 -3.03
N LEU A 171 -10.60 -6.34 -2.27
CA LEU A 171 -11.14 -6.52 -0.92
C LEU A 171 -12.41 -7.39 -0.88
N SER A 172 -13.24 -7.30 -1.91
CA SER A 172 -14.48 -8.08 -2.01
C SER A 172 -14.27 -9.53 -2.46
N ALA A 173 -13.08 -9.89 -2.93
CA ALA A 173 -12.73 -11.25 -3.36
C ALA A 173 -11.89 -11.95 -2.28
N SER A 174 -12.05 -13.25 -2.13
CA SER A 174 -11.19 -14.03 -1.23
C SER A 174 -9.95 -14.52 -1.98
N PRO A 175 -8.73 -14.30 -1.46
CA PRO A 175 -7.51 -14.93 -1.97
C PRO A 175 -7.61 -16.47 -2.07
N ASP A 176 -8.41 -17.11 -1.21
CA ASP A 176 -8.61 -18.56 -1.24
C ASP A 176 -9.44 -19.05 -2.45
N ALA A 177 -10.06 -18.15 -3.20
CA ALA A 177 -10.79 -18.47 -4.42
C ALA A 177 -9.87 -18.48 -5.67
N ILE A 178 -8.60 -18.13 -5.53
CA ILE A 178 -7.64 -18.06 -6.62
C ILE A 178 -6.87 -19.38 -6.72
N GLU A 179 -6.84 -19.98 -7.91
CA GLU A 179 -6.04 -21.17 -8.19
C GLU A 179 -4.61 -20.79 -8.57
N PHE A 180 -3.71 -20.76 -7.59
CA PHE A 180 -2.31 -20.43 -7.83
C PHE A 180 -1.54 -21.59 -8.48
N SER A 181 -0.59 -21.24 -9.34
CA SER A 181 0.29 -22.20 -10.05
C SER A 181 1.21 -23.01 -9.14
N SER A 182 1.50 -22.50 -7.93
CA SER A 182 2.30 -23.17 -6.91
C SER A 182 2.03 -22.60 -5.52
N GLU A 183 2.44 -23.33 -4.47
CA GLU A 183 2.37 -22.84 -3.09
C GLU A 183 3.24 -21.59 -2.90
N GLN A 184 4.39 -21.51 -3.58
CA GLN A 184 5.28 -20.35 -3.52
C GLN A 184 4.62 -19.10 -4.11
N VAL A 185 3.94 -19.24 -5.25
CA VAL A 185 3.17 -18.15 -5.85
C VAL A 185 2.01 -17.75 -4.95
N ALA A 186 1.28 -18.71 -4.39
CA ALA A 186 0.21 -18.43 -3.41
C ALA A 186 0.73 -17.65 -2.20
N HIS A 187 1.93 -17.99 -1.71
CA HIS A 187 2.55 -17.32 -0.58
C HIS A 187 2.93 -15.86 -0.91
N VAL A 188 3.52 -15.61 -2.08
CA VAL A 188 3.86 -14.26 -2.54
C VAL A 188 2.61 -13.44 -2.83
N ALA A 189 1.57 -14.04 -3.41
CA ALA A 189 0.29 -13.37 -3.64
C ALA A 189 -0.39 -12.92 -2.34
N ARG A 190 -0.31 -13.75 -1.30
CA ARG A 190 -0.75 -13.38 0.05
C ARG A 190 0.09 -12.26 0.65
N ILE A 191 1.41 -12.27 0.47
CA ILE A 191 2.29 -11.16 0.87
C ILE A 191 1.86 -9.86 0.19
N MET A 192 1.61 -9.90 -1.13
CA MET A 192 1.21 -8.73 -1.90
C MET A 192 -0.12 -8.15 -1.39
N GLY A 193 -1.16 -8.97 -1.24
CA GLY A 193 -2.45 -8.52 -0.69
C GLY A 193 -2.36 -8.04 0.77
N SER A 194 -1.44 -8.59 1.57
CA SER A 194 -1.14 -8.05 2.91
C SER A 194 -0.44 -6.71 2.85
N ALA A 195 0.52 -6.54 1.94
CA ALA A 195 1.34 -5.35 1.81
C ALA A 195 0.50 -4.11 1.49
N ASP A 196 -0.51 -4.26 0.62
CA ASP A 196 -1.44 -3.20 0.26
C ASP A 196 -2.16 -2.63 1.50
N LEU A 197 -2.82 -3.49 2.27
CA LEU A 197 -3.48 -3.11 3.53
C LEU A 197 -2.51 -2.55 4.58
N LEU A 198 -1.36 -3.18 4.77
CA LEU A 198 -0.38 -2.76 5.77
C LEU A 198 0.22 -1.39 5.44
N ALA A 199 0.58 -1.16 4.18
CA ALA A 199 1.13 0.10 3.72
C ALA A 199 0.12 1.25 3.89
N GLN A 200 -1.14 1.02 3.52
CA GLN A 200 -2.23 1.97 3.73
C GLN A 200 -2.41 2.32 5.22
N LEU A 201 -2.60 1.30 6.08
CA LEU A 201 -2.94 1.53 7.49
C LEU A 201 -1.77 2.10 8.29
N ALA A 202 -0.53 1.79 7.89
CA ALA A 202 0.69 2.25 8.55
C ALA A 202 1.20 3.59 8.03
N ASP A 203 0.54 4.20 7.03
CA ASP A 203 0.94 5.51 6.50
C ASP A 203 0.91 6.54 7.63
N ARG A 204 1.99 7.32 7.78
CA ARG A 204 2.09 8.35 8.83
C ARG A 204 1.02 9.44 8.70
N ASN A 205 0.52 9.64 7.48
CA ASN A 205 -0.52 10.57 7.06
C ASN A 205 -1.85 9.85 6.79
N TYR A 206 -2.00 8.59 7.22
CA TYR A 206 -3.17 7.75 6.90
C TYR A 206 -4.49 8.49 7.14
N LEU A 207 -4.65 9.10 8.32
CA LEU A 207 -5.90 9.74 8.70
C LEU A 207 -6.21 10.98 7.85
N GLU A 208 -5.21 11.77 7.49
CA GLU A 208 -5.38 12.89 6.58
C GLU A 208 -5.69 12.42 5.15
N LYS A 209 -5.03 11.36 4.70
CA LYS A 209 -5.26 10.77 3.37
C LYS A 209 -6.65 10.15 3.26
N LEU A 210 -7.31 9.74 4.34
CA LEU A 210 -8.71 9.30 4.29
C LEU A 210 -9.65 10.38 3.74
N LEU A 211 -9.39 11.67 3.98
CA LEU A 211 -10.19 12.75 3.38
C LEU A 211 -10.09 12.73 1.86
N LEU A 212 -8.89 12.47 1.33
CA LEU A 212 -8.61 12.34 -0.09
C LEU A 212 -9.23 11.07 -0.67
N LEU A 213 -9.16 9.95 0.07
CA LEU A 213 -9.77 8.69 -0.31
C LEU A 213 -11.30 8.82 -0.46
N PHE A 214 -11.95 9.56 0.44
CA PHE A 214 -13.39 9.83 0.31
C PHE A 214 -13.72 10.57 -0.99
N LYS A 215 -12.90 11.55 -1.41
CA LYS A 215 -13.11 12.24 -2.69
C LYS A 215 -13.02 11.30 -3.89
N GLU A 216 -12.14 10.31 -3.81
CA GLU A 216 -12.07 9.29 -4.85
C GLU A 216 -13.31 8.39 -4.84
N PHE A 217 -13.78 7.99 -3.66
CA PHE A 217 -15.02 7.21 -3.52
C PHE A 217 -16.23 7.97 -4.05
N GLU A 218 -16.30 9.29 -3.82
CA GLU A 218 -17.34 10.17 -4.33
C GLU A 218 -17.34 10.22 -5.86
N GLU A 219 -16.18 10.41 -6.50
CA GLU A 219 -16.07 10.41 -7.96
C GLU A 219 -16.40 9.04 -8.57
N ALA A 220 -15.94 7.96 -7.94
CA ALA A 220 -16.22 6.58 -8.32
C ALA A 220 -17.67 6.14 -8.04
N LYS A 221 -18.44 6.96 -7.31
CA LYS A 221 -19.81 6.66 -6.85
C LYS A 221 -19.90 5.36 -6.05
N LEU A 222 -18.89 5.09 -5.21
CA LEU A 222 -18.89 3.93 -4.35
C LEU A 222 -19.96 4.06 -3.25
N PRO A 223 -20.78 3.03 -3.02
CA PRO A 223 -21.76 3.05 -1.94
C PRO A 223 -21.09 2.87 -0.57
N GLY A 224 -21.77 3.29 0.50
CA GLY A 224 -21.37 2.97 1.88
C GLY A 224 -20.66 4.09 2.64
N TYR A 225 -20.37 5.22 2.00
CA TYR A 225 -19.83 6.43 2.64
C TYR A 225 -20.52 7.68 2.08
N THR A 226 -20.87 8.63 2.95
CA THR A 226 -21.64 9.84 2.63
C THR A 226 -20.89 11.13 2.93
N SER A 227 -19.77 11.06 3.66
CA SER A 227 -18.89 12.21 3.96
C SER A 227 -17.48 11.75 4.35
N GLU A 228 -16.50 12.67 4.33
CA GLU A 228 -15.17 12.40 4.88
C GLU A 228 -15.24 12.00 6.36
N LEU A 229 -16.13 12.65 7.11
CA LEU A 229 -16.36 12.38 8.53
C LEU A 229 -16.83 10.93 8.75
N GLU A 230 -17.80 10.46 7.97
CA GLU A 230 -18.28 9.09 8.07
C GLU A 230 -17.17 8.08 7.78
N LEU A 231 -16.30 8.36 6.80
CA LEU A 231 -15.15 7.51 6.51
C LEU A 231 -14.21 7.42 7.72
N LEU A 232 -13.86 8.56 8.35
CA LEU A 232 -13.05 8.59 9.57
C LEU A 232 -13.68 7.78 10.72
N HIS A 233 -14.99 7.95 10.98
CA HIS A 233 -15.68 7.18 12.03
C HIS A 233 -15.71 5.67 11.76
N LYS A 234 -15.78 5.28 10.49
CA LYS A 234 -15.79 3.87 10.08
C LYS A 234 -14.41 3.24 10.01
N THR A 235 -13.33 4.01 10.09
CA THR A 235 -11.96 3.49 9.96
C THR A 235 -11.60 2.44 11.02
N GLU A 236 -12.01 2.63 12.28
CA GLU A 236 -11.77 1.63 13.33
C GLU A 236 -12.52 0.32 13.02
N ALA A 237 -13.77 0.42 12.59
CA ALA A 237 -14.57 -0.73 12.16
C ALA A 237 -13.99 -1.41 10.92
N PHE A 238 -13.48 -0.64 9.94
CA PHE A 238 -12.77 -1.17 8.78
C PHE A 238 -11.53 -1.96 9.22
N TYR A 239 -10.70 -1.42 10.11
CA TYR A 239 -9.54 -2.13 10.61
C TYR A 239 -9.91 -3.43 11.34
N THR A 240 -10.84 -3.35 12.30
CA THR A 240 -11.18 -4.46 13.20
C THR A 240 -12.05 -5.54 12.55
N HIS A 241 -12.93 -5.18 11.61
CA HIS A 241 -13.89 -6.11 11.02
C HIS A 241 -13.59 -6.47 9.56
N VAL A 242 -12.68 -5.76 8.88
CA VAL A 242 -12.33 -6.03 7.48
C VAL A 242 -10.85 -6.35 7.34
N ALA A 243 -9.97 -5.38 7.61
CA ALA A 243 -8.55 -5.51 7.31
C ALA A 243 -7.87 -6.59 8.17
N LYS A 244 -8.04 -6.52 9.50
CA LYS A 244 -7.42 -7.49 10.42
C LYS A 244 -7.91 -8.93 10.20
N PRO A 245 -9.23 -9.21 10.08
CA PRO A 245 -9.69 -10.56 9.75
C PRO A 245 -9.19 -11.07 8.40
N ARG A 246 -9.08 -10.19 7.39
CA ARG A 246 -8.52 -10.55 6.08
C ARG A 246 -7.03 -10.92 6.17
N LEU A 247 -6.25 -10.11 6.91
CA LEU A 247 -4.83 -10.35 7.17
C LEU A 247 -4.60 -11.66 7.94
N ASP A 248 -5.33 -11.87 9.02
CA ASP A 248 -5.17 -13.02 9.92
C ASP A 248 -5.71 -14.33 9.32
N GLY A 249 -6.68 -14.25 8.40
CA GLY A 249 -7.34 -15.40 7.77
C GLY A 249 -6.90 -15.62 6.32
N PRO A 250 -7.67 -15.19 5.30
CA PRO A 250 -7.42 -15.51 3.88
C PRO A 250 -6.02 -15.12 3.34
N LEU A 251 -5.42 -14.04 3.87
CA LEU A 251 -4.05 -13.65 3.52
C LEU A 251 -2.99 -14.41 4.33
N GLY A 252 -3.37 -15.30 5.23
CA GLY A 252 -2.46 -16.26 5.87
C GLY A 252 -1.46 -15.63 6.84
N ASN A 253 -1.78 -14.48 7.46
CA ASN A 253 -1.01 -13.82 8.51
C ASN A 253 0.45 -13.50 8.09
N MET A 254 0.64 -12.93 6.89
CA MET A 254 1.99 -12.65 6.37
C MET A 254 2.72 -11.55 7.14
N GLN A 255 2.00 -10.65 7.81
CA GLN A 255 2.56 -9.59 8.65
C GLN A 255 3.54 -10.11 9.72
N ARG A 256 3.42 -11.37 10.15
CA ARG A 256 4.37 -11.99 11.09
C ARG A 256 5.83 -11.94 10.65
N PHE A 257 6.09 -11.82 9.35
CA PHE A 257 7.45 -11.75 8.82
C PHE A 257 8.10 -10.38 8.98
N MET A 258 7.33 -9.34 9.30
CA MET A 258 7.82 -7.97 9.35
C MET A 258 8.88 -7.77 10.45
N ILE A 259 8.68 -8.39 11.62
CA ILE A 259 9.66 -8.36 12.71
C ILE A 259 11.01 -8.97 12.31
N ARG A 260 10.99 -10.00 11.47
CA ARG A 260 12.20 -10.67 10.96
C ARG A 260 12.96 -9.77 10.01
N HIS A 261 12.25 -9.05 9.15
CA HIS A 261 12.86 -8.04 8.30
C HIS A 261 13.55 -6.94 9.12
N PHE A 262 12.83 -6.29 10.04
CA PHE A 262 13.40 -5.18 10.82
C PHE A 262 14.57 -5.62 11.70
N ASN A 263 14.51 -6.84 12.27
CA ASN A 263 15.61 -7.38 13.06
C ASN A 263 16.84 -7.67 12.18
N ARG A 264 16.65 -8.29 11.00
CA ARG A 264 17.76 -8.57 10.07
C ARG A 264 18.38 -7.29 9.50
N ARG A 265 17.56 -6.32 9.13
CA ARG A 265 17.97 -5.14 8.36
C ARG A 265 18.52 -4.01 9.22
N TRP A 266 18.00 -3.83 10.44
CA TRP A 266 18.31 -2.70 11.33
C TRP A 266 18.37 -3.08 12.82
N GLU A 267 18.54 -4.36 13.15
CA GLU A 267 18.67 -4.86 14.54
C GLU A 267 17.50 -4.43 15.46
N THR A 268 16.36 -4.10 14.88
CA THR A 268 15.17 -3.62 15.59
C THR A 268 14.20 -4.78 15.73
N ASN A 269 13.93 -5.22 16.97
CA ASN A 269 13.02 -6.34 17.24
C ASN A 269 11.55 -5.89 17.39
N HIS A 270 11.11 -5.03 16.47
CA HIS A 270 9.77 -4.44 16.45
C HIS A 270 9.13 -4.63 15.08
N ASP A 271 7.80 -4.83 15.05
CA ASP A 271 7.01 -4.72 13.82
C ASP A 271 6.55 -3.26 13.69
N LEU A 272 7.35 -2.47 12.97
CA LEU A 272 7.09 -1.04 12.83
C LEU A 272 5.83 -0.72 12.01
N TYR A 273 5.32 -1.67 11.21
CA TYR A 273 4.02 -1.48 10.55
C TYR A 273 2.89 -1.65 11.57
N ALA A 274 2.91 -2.72 12.38
CA ALA A 274 1.91 -2.94 13.42
C ALA A 274 1.83 -1.77 14.40
N GLU A 275 2.98 -1.23 14.83
CA GLU A 275 3.00 -0.08 15.73
C GLU A 275 2.52 1.22 15.09
N ALA A 276 2.84 1.45 13.81
CA ALA A 276 2.34 2.63 13.10
C ALA A 276 0.81 2.57 12.95
N ILE A 277 0.27 1.38 12.66
CA ILE A 277 -1.18 1.14 12.62
C ILE A 277 -1.81 1.43 13.99
N GLU A 278 -1.24 0.89 15.07
CA GLU A 278 -1.72 1.13 16.43
C GLU A 278 -1.72 2.63 16.77
N ARG A 279 -0.62 3.33 16.52
CA ARG A 279 -0.52 4.79 16.73
C ARG A 279 -1.55 5.58 15.91
N ASN A 280 -1.85 5.15 14.69
CA ASN A 280 -2.88 5.77 13.87
C ASN A 280 -4.29 5.55 14.45
N MET A 281 -4.61 4.33 14.90
CA MET A 281 -5.90 4.01 15.52
C MET A 281 -6.08 4.75 16.86
N GLU A 282 -5.05 4.75 17.72
CA GLU A 282 -5.07 5.47 19.00
C GLU A 282 -5.26 6.98 18.80
N HIS A 283 -4.55 7.56 17.82
CA HIS A 283 -4.69 8.97 17.50
C HIS A 283 -6.09 9.30 16.98
N LEU A 284 -6.64 8.47 16.09
CA LEU A 284 -8.00 8.63 15.60
C LEU A 284 -9.02 8.59 16.76
N ALA A 285 -8.93 7.59 17.65
CA ALA A 285 -9.81 7.46 18.79
C ALA A 285 -9.74 8.68 19.72
N MET A 286 -8.53 9.20 19.98
CA MET A 286 -8.33 10.42 20.76
C MET A 286 -8.99 11.63 20.10
N VAL A 287 -8.81 11.79 18.79
CA VAL A 287 -9.30 12.93 18.01
C VAL A 287 -10.83 12.90 17.91
N LEU A 288 -11.43 11.75 17.62
CA LEU A 288 -12.89 11.56 17.58
C LEU A 288 -13.52 11.80 18.96
N LYS A 289 -12.90 11.31 20.04
CA LYS A 289 -13.38 11.58 21.41
C LYS A 289 -13.35 13.06 21.77
N ALA A 290 -12.32 13.80 21.31
CA ALA A 290 -12.15 15.20 21.62
C ALA A 290 -13.05 16.13 20.77
N CYS A 291 -13.28 15.77 19.51
CA CYS A 291 -14.00 16.62 18.56
C CYS A 291 -15.47 16.24 18.36
N GLY A 292 -15.87 15.00 18.67
CA GLY A 292 -17.15 14.46 18.23
C GLY A 292 -17.30 14.61 16.71
N ASP A 293 -18.45 15.13 16.28
CA ASP A 293 -18.78 15.33 14.87
C ASP A 293 -18.31 16.70 14.31
N SER A 294 -17.50 17.46 15.05
CA SER A 294 -17.01 18.76 14.61
C SER A 294 -15.92 18.62 13.54
N TYR A 295 -16.30 18.80 12.28
CA TYR A 295 -15.39 18.72 11.13
C TYR A 295 -14.19 19.67 11.26
N ASP A 296 -14.41 20.94 11.61
CA ASP A 296 -13.33 21.92 11.80
C ASP A 296 -12.34 21.52 12.90
N CYS A 297 -12.84 20.95 13.99
CA CYS A 297 -11.99 20.45 15.07
C CYS A 297 -11.14 19.27 14.59
N LEU A 298 -11.74 18.34 13.84
CA LEU A 298 -11.05 17.18 13.28
C LEU A 298 -9.94 17.61 12.34
N LEU A 299 -10.21 18.47 11.36
CA LEU A 299 -9.19 18.98 10.43
C LEU A 299 -8.04 19.67 11.16
N LYS A 300 -8.33 20.44 12.21
CA LYS A 300 -7.30 21.12 13.00
C LYS A 300 -6.40 20.14 13.76
N LYS A 301 -6.95 19.01 14.22
CA LYS A 301 -6.20 17.99 14.96
C LYS A 301 -5.50 16.96 14.05
N LEU A 302 -6.06 16.69 12.87
CA LEU A 302 -5.49 15.84 11.82
C LEU A 302 -4.58 16.69 10.91
N ASN A 303 -3.52 17.27 11.46
CA ASN A 303 -2.62 18.15 10.70
C ASN A 303 -1.14 17.82 10.92
N ARG A 304 -0.74 16.56 10.71
CA ARG A 304 0.67 16.16 10.83
C ARG A 304 1.51 16.64 9.64
N ALA A 305 0.90 16.76 8.45
CA ALA A 305 1.59 17.09 7.20
C ALA A 305 0.99 18.27 6.40
N GLY A 306 0.07 19.06 6.95
CA GLY A 306 -0.56 20.17 6.21
C GLY A 306 -1.65 19.76 5.23
N ILE A 307 -1.88 18.46 5.02
CA ILE A 307 -2.82 17.92 4.02
C ILE A 307 -4.26 18.37 4.32
N ALA A 308 -4.73 18.25 5.57
CA ALA A 308 -6.06 18.69 5.98
C ALA A 308 -6.27 20.20 5.80
N GLU A 309 -5.22 21.00 5.99
CA GLU A 309 -5.27 22.45 5.81
C GLU A 309 -5.32 22.84 4.33
N LEU A 310 -4.59 22.12 3.47
CA LEU A 310 -4.65 22.29 2.01
C LEU A 310 -6.05 21.94 1.46
N GLU A 311 -6.68 20.88 1.95
CA GLU A 311 -8.04 20.53 1.56
C GLU A 311 -9.07 21.56 2.08
N ARG A 312 -8.90 22.05 3.32
CA ARG A 312 -9.72 23.14 3.85
C ARG A 312 -9.68 24.40 2.97
N LEU A 313 -8.50 24.81 2.52
CA LEU A 313 -8.31 25.97 1.64
C LEU A 313 -8.89 25.76 0.23
N ARG A 314 -9.09 24.51 -0.20
CA ARG A 314 -9.77 24.20 -1.47
C ARG A 314 -11.28 24.29 -1.37
N LEU A 315 -11.86 23.93 -0.23
CA LEU A 315 -13.31 24.05 0.02
C LEU A 315 -13.78 25.51 0.18
N GLU A 316 -12.86 26.43 0.49
CA GLU A 316 -13.12 27.86 0.63
C GLU A 316 -13.03 28.65 -0.70
N LYS A 317 -12.71 28.00 -1.82
CA LYS A 317 -12.61 28.60 -3.18
C LYS A 317 -13.72 28.11 -4.11
#